data_AF-A0A8J4RWA0-F1
#
_entry.id   AF-A0A8J4RWA0-F1
#
_cell.length_a   1.000
_cell.length_b   1.000
_cell.length_c   1.000
_cell.angle_alpha   90.00
_cell.angle_beta   90.00
_cell.angle_gamma   90.00
#
_symmetry.space_group_name_H-M   'P 1'
#
loop_
_entity.id
_entity.type
_entity.pdbx_description
1 polymer ?
#
loop_
_entity_poly.entity_id
_entity_poly.type
_entity_poly.pdbx_seq_one_letter_code
_entity_poly.pdbx_strand_id
1 'polypeptide(L)'
;METYLRKHWTEGSVAVSCRVCASQRRADERKRLQLTTNGIELRSVGSSGPTEPDVIPWSSVLGASESSVSVRRRFVTIYEGSEAEEDREFVLFVCAPNPAGAGRGGLVGGLTSLATAVLPASLTGANQQDDRVERALQQWVFRCDDENGAAVALKTVKAIKFLADPRVQAGKADKLLDAYGVIPPRQFMVVINPAGGTGNAQQTYEQQVAPVLEQANVEVETTITQNAGHATEIMKEVPLNKYDCIVAVGGDGLLSESLMTRKDWQQASLQPLGIIPGGSGNGLSASLLSRAGERFEAINAAYSIAKGQTQELDLFTATNGENKAMHGFLSLEWAFIADMDIKSERYRFFGDLRFFISSALQIFGFGRTDFPGQLRYLVSKDDEPLPEKYHDTFSRSEA
;
A
#
# COMPACT_ATOMS: atom_id res chain seq x y z
N MET A 1 13.12 13.70 -12.89
CA MET A 1 13.65 12.47 -13.54
C MET A 1 14.62 12.79 -14.68
N GLU A 2 14.20 13.50 -15.73
CA GLU A 2 15.11 13.82 -16.86
C GLU A 2 16.40 14.51 -16.44
N THR A 3 16.32 15.51 -15.56
CA THR A 3 17.49 16.22 -15.04
C THR A 3 18.48 15.27 -14.36
N TYR A 4 17.98 14.33 -13.55
CA TYR A 4 18.80 13.33 -12.89
C TYR A 4 19.46 12.40 -13.90
N LEU A 5 18.69 11.86 -14.86
CA LEU A 5 19.21 10.98 -15.91
C LEU A 5 20.31 11.67 -16.72
N ARG A 6 20.10 12.92 -17.16
CA ARG A 6 21.11 13.68 -17.92
C ARG A 6 22.39 13.95 -17.11
N LYS A 7 22.30 14.09 -15.80
CA LYS A 7 23.43 14.45 -14.92
C LYS A 7 24.17 13.23 -14.36
N HIS A 8 23.45 12.20 -13.97
CA HIS A 8 23.96 11.05 -13.21
C HIS A 8 23.98 9.75 -14.04
N TRP A 9 23.28 9.71 -15.16
CA TRP A 9 23.19 8.57 -16.08
C TRP A 9 23.63 8.96 -17.50
N THR A 10 24.85 9.50 -17.61
CA THR A 10 25.44 10.00 -18.87
C THR A 10 26.02 8.90 -19.76
N GLU A 11 26.48 7.80 -19.16
CA GLU A 11 26.90 6.59 -19.86
C GLU A 11 25.64 5.89 -20.34
N GLY A 12 25.33 5.98 -21.62
CA GLY A 12 24.04 5.56 -22.19
C GLY A 12 23.47 4.26 -21.61
N SER A 13 23.74 3.13 -22.25
CA SER A 13 23.08 1.86 -21.93
C SER A 13 24.10 0.84 -21.43
N VAL A 14 23.77 0.10 -20.37
CA VAL A 14 24.64 -0.88 -19.71
C VAL A 14 24.42 -2.27 -20.30
N ALA A 15 25.49 -3.05 -20.50
CA ALA A 15 25.38 -4.43 -20.94
C ALA A 15 25.11 -5.33 -19.72
N VAL A 16 23.97 -6.03 -19.72
CA VAL A 16 23.57 -6.90 -18.62
C VAL A 16 23.19 -8.29 -19.10
N SER A 17 23.46 -9.30 -18.27
CA SER A 17 22.91 -10.64 -18.40
C SER A 17 21.81 -10.84 -17.37
N CYS A 18 20.60 -11.19 -17.82
CA CYS A 18 19.47 -11.51 -16.94
C CYS A 18 19.53 -12.98 -16.53
N ARG A 19 19.81 -13.25 -15.24
CA ARG A 19 20.04 -14.61 -14.72
C ARG A 19 18.76 -15.26 -14.18
N VAL A 20 17.97 -14.50 -13.42
CA VAL A 20 16.77 -14.99 -12.73
C VAL A 20 15.66 -13.98 -12.91
N CYS A 21 14.47 -14.44 -13.32
CA CYS A 21 13.28 -13.61 -13.47
C CYS A 21 12.12 -14.21 -12.67
N ALA A 22 11.56 -13.45 -11.73
CA ALA A 22 10.31 -13.78 -11.05
C ALA A 22 10.28 -15.24 -10.50
N SER A 23 11.36 -15.66 -9.84
CA SER A 23 11.59 -17.03 -9.32
C SER A 23 11.66 -18.16 -10.36
N GLN A 24 11.66 -17.84 -11.66
CA GLN A 24 11.82 -18.78 -12.76
C GLN A 24 13.19 -18.65 -13.40
N ARG A 25 13.79 -19.80 -13.71
CA ARG A 25 15.06 -19.88 -14.44
C ARG A 25 14.82 -19.49 -15.90
N ARG A 26 15.53 -18.47 -16.37
CA ARG A 26 15.72 -18.24 -17.82
C ARG A 26 17.16 -18.60 -18.18
N ALA A 27 17.41 -18.89 -19.45
CA ALA A 27 18.78 -18.85 -19.95
C ALA A 27 19.31 -17.42 -19.79
N ASP A 28 20.61 -17.25 -19.53
CA ASP A 28 21.24 -15.93 -19.40
C ASP A 28 21.02 -15.12 -20.70
N GLU A 29 19.97 -14.30 -20.69
CA GLU A 29 19.64 -13.45 -21.83
C GLU A 29 20.48 -12.18 -21.73
N ARG A 30 21.37 -11.99 -22.70
CA ARG A 30 22.13 -10.74 -22.83
C ARG A 30 21.21 -9.63 -23.32
N LYS A 31 21.03 -8.63 -22.48
CA LYS A 31 20.23 -7.45 -22.72
C LYS A 31 21.08 -6.19 -22.55
N ARG A 32 20.60 -5.11 -23.12
CA ARG A 32 21.12 -3.78 -22.94
C ARG A 32 20.11 -3.00 -22.12
N LEU A 33 20.50 -2.64 -20.89
CA LEU A 33 19.66 -1.94 -19.93
C LEU A 33 19.85 -0.44 -20.09
N GLN A 34 18.74 0.29 -20.18
CA GLN A 34 18.74 1.75 -20.20
C GLN A 34 17.68 2.29 -19.26
N LEU A 35 18.06 3.26 -18.44
CA LEU A 35 17.12 3.97 -17.57
C LEU A 35 16.55 5.15 -18.36
N THR A 36 15.23 5.20 -18.52
CA THR A 36 14.53 6.28 -19.21
C THR A 36 13.42 6.86 -18.33
N THR A 37 12.74 7.91 -18.79
CA THR A 37 11.58 8.47 -18.09
C THR A 37 10.40 7.49 -18.06
N ASN A 38 10.34 6.55 -19.01
CA ASN A 38 9.24 5.60 -19.12
C ASN A 38 9.44 4.37 -18.23
N GLY A 39 10.69 4.05 -17.87
CA GLY A 39 11.00 2.88 -17.06
C GLY A 39 12.44 2.40 -17.22
N ILE A 40 12.62 1.12 -16.95
CA ILE A 40 13.85 0.37 -17.25
C ILE A 40 13.62 -0.33 -18.59
N GLU A 41 14.30 0.13 -19.63
CA GLU A 41 14.26 -0.46 -20.97
C GLU A 41 15.30 -1.57 -21.09
N LEU A 42 14.89 -2.74 -21.59
CA LEU A 42 15.75 -3.88 -21.87
C LEU A 42 15.69 -4.20 -23.37
N ARG A 43 16.84 -4.16 -24.05
CA ARG A 43 16.96 -4.47 -25.49
C ARG A 43 17.83 -5.70 -25.71
N SER A 44 17.41 -6.60 -26.59
CA SER A 44 18.23 -7.79 -26.93
C SER A 44 19.53 -7.39 -27.62
N VAL A 45 20.64 -8.02 -27.22
CA VAL A 45 21.95 -7.81 -27.86
C VAL A 45 22.07 -8.74 -29.07
N GLY A 46 22.20 -8.19 -30.28
CA GLY A 46 22.46 -8.94 -31.51
C GLY A 46 21.27 -9.18 -32.46
N SER A 47 20.10 -8.56 -32.23
CA SER A 47 19.02 -8.55 -33.23
C SER A 47 19.32 -7.49 -34.31
N SER A 48 19.31 -7.91 -35.57
CA SER A 48 19.62 -7.05 -36.74
C SER A 48 18.42 -6.22 -37.23
N GLY A 49 17.39 -6.01 -36.39
CA GLY A 49 16.19 -5.24 -36.72
C GLY A 49 15.65 -4.43 -35.53
N PRO A 50 14.82 -3.40 -35.77
CA PRO A 50 14.24 -2.59 -34.71
C PRO A 50 13.30 -3.46 -33.87
N THR A 51 13.81 -3.96 -32.76
CA THR A 51 13.02 -4.70 -31.76
C THR A 51 12.57 -3.68 -30.72
N GLU A 52 11.27 -3.60 -30.49
CA GLU A 52 10.71 -2.76 -29.43
C GLU A 52 11.30 -3.20 -28.07
N PRO A 53 11.76 -2.26 -27.23
CA PRO A 53 12.35 -2.62 -25.93
C PRO A 53 11.29 -3.20 -24.99
N ASP A 54 11.68 -4.19 -24.21
CA ASP A 54 10.87 -4.61 -23.05
C ASP A 54 10.98 -3.51 -21.98
N VAL A 55 9.86 -2.96 -21.53
CA VAL A 55 9.84 -1.86 -20.54
C VAL A 55 9.30 -2.34 -19.20
N ILE A 56 10.10 -2.17 -18.14
CA ILE A 56 9.63 -2.29 -16.75
C ILE A 56 9.25 -0.89 -16.28
N PRO A 57 7.95 -0.57 -16.10
CA PRO A 57 7.54 0.78 -15.78
C PRO A 57 7.89 1.16 -14.33
N TRP A 58 8.24 2.42 -14.10
CA TRP A 58 8.56 2.93 -12.76
C TRP A 58 7.42 2.81 -11.75
N SER A 59 6.18 2.69 -12.23
CA SER A 59 5.01 2.40 -11.37
C SER A 59 5.15 1.05 -10.67
N SER A 60 5.64 0.02 -11.36
CA SER A 60 5.81 -1.33 -10.81
C SER A 60 7.12 -1.51 -10.03
N VAL A 61 8.14 -0.69 -10.27
CA VAL A 61 9.43 -0.79 -9.57
C VAL A 61 9.29 -0.28 -8.12
N LEU A 62 9.69 -1.11 -7.16
CA LEU A 62 9.79 -0.73 -5.74
C LEU A 62 11.18 -0.15 -5.44
N GLY A 63 12.23 -0.79 -5.96
CA GLY A 63 13.61 -0.40 -5.70
C GLY A 63 14.60 -1.43 -6.24
N ALA A 64 15.85 -1.30 -5.83
CA ALA A 64 16.92 -2.25 -6.14
C ALA A 64 17.89 -2.36 -4.97
N SER A 65 18.66 -3.46 -4.94
CA SER A 65 19.74 -3.68 -3.98
C SER A 65 20.93 -4.35 -4.65
N GLU A 66 22.11 -4.17 -4.08
CA GLU A 66 23.26 -5.03 -4.37
C GLU A 66 22.90 -6.50 -4.09
N SER A 67 23.45 -7.42 -4.89
CA SER A 67 23.24 -8.86 -4.77
C SER A 67 24.12 -9.45 -3.66
N SER A 68 23.97 -8.97 -2.42
CA SER A 68 24.69 -9.57 -1.29
C SER A 68 24.10 -10.93 -0.91
N VAL A 69 24.89 -11.80 -0.27
CA VAL A 69 24.43 -13.11 0.22
C VAL A 69 23.14 -13.00 1.04
N SER A 70 23.09 -12.02 1.95
CA SER A 70 21.93 -11.76 2.81
C SER A 70 20.68 -11.40 2.00
N VAL A 71 20.82 -10.56 0.98
CA VAL A 71 19.71 -10.15 0.10
C VAL A 71 19.21 -11.35 -0.71
N ARG A 72 20.12 -12.13 -1.29
CA ARG A 72 19.74 -13.32 -2.08
C ARG A 72 19.02 -14.36 -1.23
N ARG A 73 19.55 -14.71 -0.05
CA ARG A 73 18.92 -15.69 0.84
C ARG A 73 17.52 -15.27 1.28
N ARG A 74 17.26 -13.96 1.40
CA ARG A 74 15.98 -13.43 1.87
C ARG A 74 14.95 -13.28 0.75
N PHE A 75 15.37 -12.88 -0.46
CA PHE A 75 14.43 -12.47 -1.52
C PHE A 75 14.56 -13.23 -2.83
N VAL A 76 15.64 -13.99 -3.03
CA VAL A 76 15.88 -14.75 -4.26
C VAL A 76 15.74 -16.24 -3.96
N THR A 77 14.56 -16.78 -4.25
CA THR A 77 14.20 -18.17 -3.92
C THR A 77 15.07 -19.21 -4.60
N ILE A 78 15.54 -18.94 -5.82
CA ILE A 78 16.39 -19.83 -6.61
C ILE A 78 17.56 -19.02 -7.14
N TYR A 79 18.78 -19.36 -6.72
CA TYR A 79 20.02 -18.72 -7.18
C TYR A 79 21.06 -19.77 -7.53
N GLU A 80 21.58 -19.71 -8.77
CA GLU A 80 22.62 -20.59 -9.30
C GLU A 80 23.82 -19.77 -9.82
N GLY A 81 24.30 -18.80 -9.03
CA GLY A 81 25.48 -17.98 -9.36
C GLY A 81 26.69 -18.26 -8.46
N SER A 82 27.86 -17.78 -8.86
CA SER A 82 29.10 -17.87 -8.08
C SER A 82 29.19 -16.74 -7.05
N GLU A 83 29.63 -17.04 -5.83
CA GLU A 83 29.93 -16.02 -4.80
C GLU A 83 31.11 -15.10 -5.20
N ALA A 84 31.88 -15.46 -6.24
CA ALA A 84 32.98 -14.64 -6.73
C ALA A 84 32.53 -13.49 -7.65
N GLU A 85 31.26 -13.46 -8.08
CA GLU A 85 30.73 -12.46 -9.03
C GLU A 85 29.64 -11.57 -8.43
N GLU A 86 29.45 -11.62 -7.10
CA GLU A 86 28.34 -10.94 -6.40
C GLU A 86 28.37 -9.42 -6.54
N ASP A 87 29.57 -8.85 -6.55
CA ASP A 87 29.80 -7.41 -6.64
C ASP A 87 29.35 -6.83 -7.98
N ARG A 88 29.27 -7.65 -9.03
CA ARG A 88 28.79 -7.28 -10.38
C ARG A 88 27.29 -7.47 -10.57
N GLU A 89 26.60 -7.98 -9.55
CA GLU A 89 25.18 -8.28 -9.61
C GLU A 89 24.35 -7.31 -8.78
N PHE A 90 23.12 -7.05 -9.25
CA PHE A 90 22.11 -6.38 -8.46
C PHE A 90 20.75 -7.07 -8.61
N VAL A 91 19.91 -6.89 -7.60
CA VAL A 91 18.54 -7.38 -7.55
C VAL A 91 17.59 -6.21 -7.76
N LEU A 92 16.72 -6.32 -8.76
CA LEU A 92 15.60 -5.42 -8.99
C LEU A 92 14.36 -5.97 -8.29
N PHE A 93 13.68 -5.11 -7.52
CA PHE A 93 12.43 -5.44 -6.84
C PHE A 93 11.24 -4.78 -7.53
N VAL A 94 10.26 -5.60 -7.92
CA VAL A 94 9.10 -5.18 -8.68
C VAL A 94 7.83 -5.69 -7.98
N CYS A 95 6.79 -4.87 -7.93
CA CYS A 95 5.44 -5.28 -7.56
C CYS A 95 4.52 -5.02 -8.76
N ALA A 96 4.32 -6.05 -9.56
CA ALA A 96 3.62 -5.97 -10.83
C ALA A 96 2.27 -6.71 -10.77
N PRO A 97 1.34 -6.42 -11.71
CA PRO A 97 0.16 -7.24 -11.91
C PRO A 97 0.53 -8.72 -12.00
N ASN A 98 -0.20 -9.56 -11.29
CA ASN A 98 -0.03 -11.01 -11.31
C ASN A 98 -0.43 -11.50 -12.71
N PRO A 99 0.48 -12.12 -13.49
CA PRO A 99 0.16 -12.61 -14.84
C PRO A 99 -0.89 -13.73 -14.85
N ALA A 100 -1.20 -14.33 -13.69
CA ALA A 100 -2.21 -15.37 -13.53
C ALA A 100 -3.57 -14.80 -13.08
N GLY A 101 -4.29 -14.15 -14.00
CA GLY A 101 -5.71 -13.79 -13.83
C GLY A 101 -6.68 -14.98 -13.82
N ALA A 102 -6.33 -16.15 -13.25
CA ALA A 102 -7.19 -17.33 -13.24
C ALA A 102 -7.18 -18.06 -11.90
N GLY A 103 -8.09 -17.65 -11.02
CA GLY A 103 -8.76 -18.55 -10.07
C GLY A 103 -7.89 -19.28 -9.05
N ARG A 104 -7.63 -18.64 -7.91
CA ARG A 104 -7.55 -19.36 -6.63
C ARG A 104 -8.50 -18.71 -5.63
N GLY A 105 -9.78 -19.08 -5.74
CA GLY A 105 -10.73 -18.92 -4.65
C GLY A 105 -10.24 -19.74 -3.46
N GLY A 106 -9.63 -19.08 -2.48
CA GLY A 106 -9.33 -19.68 -1.19
C GLY A 106 -10.60 -20.09 -0.44
N LEU A 107 -10.45 -20.71 0.75
CA LEU A 107 -11.56 -21.16 1.59
C LEU A 107 -12.67 -20.11 1.83
N VAL A 108 -12.33 -18.82 1.76
CA VAL A 108 -13.28 -17.68 1.86
C VAL A 108 -14.25 -17.64 0.66
N GLY A 109 -13.78 -18.02 -0.53
CA GLY A 109 -14.59 -18.18 -1.74
C GLY A 109 -15.64 -19.30 -1.65
N GLY A 110 -15.39 -20.31 -0.81
CA GLY A 110 -16.36 -21.37 -0.53
C GLY A 110 -17.53 -20.90 0.35
N LEU A 111 -17.27 -19.98 1.27
CA LEU A 111 -18.30 -19.41 2.16
C LEU A 111 -19.10 -18.30 1.48
N THR A 112 -18.49 -17.50 0.60
CA THR A 112 -19.25 -16.60 -0.27
C THR A 112 -20.13 -17.37 -1.24
N SER A 113 -19.66 -18.49 -1.81
CA SER A 113 -20.48 -19.37 -2.67
C SER A 113 -21.72 -19.94 -1.96
N LEU A 114 -21.63 -20.26 -0.66
CA LEU A 114 -22.78 -20.68 0.15
C LEU A 114 -23.75 -19.52 0.45
N ALA A 115 -23.26 -18.30 0.63
CA ALA A 115 -24.11 -17.10 0.75
C ALA A 115 -24.80 -16.75 -0.57
N THR A 116 -24.13 -16.95 -1.71
CA THR A 116 -24.68 -16.76 -3.05
C THR A 116 -25.76 -17.79 -3.40
N ALA A 117 -25.70 -19.00 -2.82
CA ALA A 117 -26.68 -20.06 -3.06
C ALA A 117 -28.05 -19.82 -2.39
N VAL A 118 -28.14 -18.87 -1.45
CA VAL A 118 -29.36 -18.61 -0.65
C VAL A 118 -30.00 -17.25 -0.97
N LEU A 119 -29.29 -16.35 -1.67
CA LEU A 119 -29.75 -14.99 -1.99
C LEU A 119 -30.10 -14.82 -3.48
N PRO A 120 -31.16 -14.06 -3.83
CA PRO A 120 -31.47 -13.73 -5.22
C PRO A 120 -30.30 -13.04 -5.92
N ALA A 121 -30.01 -13.42 -7.17
CA ALA A 121 -28.91 -12.89 -7.98
C ALA A 121 -28.88 -11.36 -8.13
N SER A 122 -30.01 -10.68 -7.89
CA SER A 122 -30.14 -9.22 -7.87
C SER A 122 -29.46 -8.54 -6.67
N LEU A 123 -29.10 -9.29 -5.62
CA LEU A 123 -28.44 -8.76 -4.41
C LEU A 123 -26.97 -9.19 -4.28
N THR A 124 -26.48 -10.11 -5.10
CA THR A 124 -25.14 -10.68 -4.96
C THR A 124 -24.12 -10.13 -5.94
N GLY A 125 -24.50 -9.27 -6.89
CA GLY A 125 -23.57 -8.66 -7.86
C GLY A 125 -22.68 -9.68 -8.58
N ALA A 126 -23.06 -10.95 -8.60
CA ALA A 126 -22.22 -12.05 -9.04
C ALA A 126 -22.38 -12.22 -10.55
N ASN A 127 -21.80 -11.28 -11.31
CA ASN A 127 -21.41 -11.45 -12.72
C ASN A 127 -20.58 -10.28 -13.27
N GLN A 128 -19.81 -9.57 -12.44
CA GLN A 128 -18.78 -8.67 -12.93
C GLN A 128 -17.41 -9.33 -12.75
N GLN A 129 -16.71 -9.55 -13.87
CA GLN A 129 -15.28 -9.79 -13.88
C GLN A 129 -14.64 -8.69 -13.02
N ASP A 130 -13.95 -9.06 -11.94
CA ASP A 130 -13.25 -8.06 -11.13
C ASP A 130 -12.03 -7.59 -11.92
N ASP A 131 -12.19 -6.47 -12.63
CA ASP A 131 -11.16 -5.88 -13.49
C ASP A 131 -10.01 -5.21 -12.69
N ARG A 132 -10.07 -5.26 -11.35
CA ARG A 132 -9.03 -4.68 -10.48
C ARG A 132 -7.76 -5.53 -10.50
N VAL A 133 -6.63 -4.83 -10.37
CA VAL A 133 -5.30 -5.44 -10.46
C VAL A 133 -5.01 -6.27 -9.20
N GLU A 134 -4.71 -7.55 -9.35
CA GLU A 134 -4.04 -8.35 -8.32
C GLU A 134 -2.53 -8.22 -8.49
N ARG A 135 -1.77 -7.93 -7.43
CA ARG A 135 -0.32 -7.74 -7.52
C ARG A 135 0.48 -8.87 -6.89
N ALA A 136 1.69 -9.06 -7.41
CA ALA A 136 2.67 -9.98 -6.87
C ALA A 136 4.06 -9.34 -6.84
N LEU A 137 4.84 -9.68 -5.80
CA LEU A 137 6.26 -9.35 -5.75
C LEU A 137 7.04 -10.23 -6.73
N GLN A 138 7.98 -9.60 -7.44
CA GLN A 138 8.87 -10.25 -8.40
C GLN A 138 10.29 -9.72 -8.19
N GLN A 139 11.27 -10.62 -8.21
CA GLN A 139 12.69 -10.30 -8.07
C GLN A 139 13.46 -10.73 -9.30
N TRP A 140 14.24 -9.81 -9.85
CA TRP A 140 15.03 -10.05 -11.06
C TRP A 140 16.49 -9.80 -10.74
N VAL A 141 17.37 -10.73 -11.11
CA VAL A 141 18.82 -10.63 -10.87
C VAL A 141 19.51 -10.30 -12.18
N PHE A 142 20.21 -9.17 -12.20
CA PHE A 142 20.98 -8.69 -13.34
C PHE A 142 22.47 -8.72 -13.00
N ARG A 143 23.27 -9.24 -13.93
CA ARG A 143 24.72 -9.17 -13.88
C ARG A 143 25.22 -8.13 -14.87
N CYS A 144 26.08 -7.22 -14.43
CA CYS A 144 26.74 -6.26 -15.31
C CYS A 144 27.94 -6.92 -16.00
N ASP A 145 27.95 -6.92 -17.33
CA ASP A 145 29.00 -7.55 -18.15
C ASP A 145 30.15 -6.62 -18.52
N ASP A 146 30.05 -5.33 -18.19
CA ASP A 146 31.09 -4.33 -18.43
C ASP A 146 32.40 -4.60 -17.65
N GLU A 147 33.53 -4.08 -18.15
CA GLU A 147 34.86 -4.28 -17.54
C GLU A 147 34.90 -3.83 -16.07
N ASN A 148 34.13 -2.79 -15.72
CA ASN A 148 33.97 -2.28 -14.35
C ASN A 148 32.58 -2.63 -13.77
N GLY A 149 32.12 -3.87 -13.98
CA GLY A 149 30.76 -4.32 -13.66
C GLY A 149 30.31 -4.03 -12.22
N ALA A 150 31.22 -4.04 -11.24
CA ALA A 150 30.86 -3.76 -9.84
C ALA A 150 30.47 -2.30 -9.60
N ALA A 151 31.26 -1.35 -10.10
CA ALA A 151 30.91 0.07 -10.00
C ALA A 151 29.64 0.39 -10.78
N VAL A 152 29.44 -0.26 -11.92
CA VAL A 152 28.23 -0.10 -12.75
C VAL A 152 27.01 -0.65 -12.03
N ALA A 153 27.09 -1.83 -11.39
CA ALA A 153 26.00 -2.40 -10.60
C ALA A 153 25.59 -1.46 -9.45
N LEU A 154 26.55 -0.96 -8.68
CA LEU A 154 26.30 -0.01 -7.59
C LEU A 154 25.66 1.29 -8.09
N LYS A 155 26.18 1.87 -9.18
CA LYS A 155 25.61 3.07 -9.81
C LYS A 155 24.18 2.83 -10.30
N THR A 156 23.91 1.65 -10.86
CA THR A 156 22.58 1.23 -11.32
C THR A 156 21.60 1.13 -10.15
N VAL A 157 22.01 0.49 -9.05
CA VAL A 157 21.20 0.39 -7.82
C VAL A 157 20.84 1.78 -7.28
N LYS A 158 21.82 2.68 -7.17
CA LYS A 158 21.59 4.06 -6.70
C LYS A 158 20.60 4.81 -7.59
N ALA A 159 20.76 4.70 -8.91
CA ALA A 159 19.87 5.34 -9.87
C ALA A 159 18.45 4.78 -9.81
N ILE A 160 18.28 3.46 -9.72
CA ILE A 160 16.96 2.82 -9.60
C ILE A 160 16.29 3.20 -8.28
N LYS A 161 17.01 3.16 -7.15
CA LYS A 161 16.48 3.59 -5.84
C LYS A 161 15.98 5.03 -5.89
N PHE A 162 16.74 5.94 -6.52
CA PHE A 162 16.30 7.32 -6.69
C PHE A 162 15.05 7.38 -7.58
N LEU A 163 15.10 6.86 -8.81
CA LEU A 163 14.02 6.98 -9.80
C LEU A 163 12.71 6.29 -9.37
N ALA A 164 12.78 5.22 -8.58
CA ALA A 164 11.61 4.52 -8.06
C ALA A 164 10.98 5.21 -6.85
N ASP A 165 11.69 6.13 -6.18
CA ASP A 165 11.22 6.81 -4.97
C ASP A 165 10.10 7.82 -5.30
N PRO A 166 8.96 7.75 -4.59
CA PRO A 166 7.83 8.62 -4.88
C PRO A 166 8.09 10.11 -4.63
N ARG A 167 9.08 10.46 -3.79
CA ARG A 167 9.47 11.85 -3.55
C ARG A 167 10.10 12.50 -4.80
N VAL A 168 10.56 11.70 -5.77
CA VAL A 168 11.03 12.20 -7.07
C VAL A 168 9.89 12.72 -7.92
N GLN A 169 8.75 12.02 -7.94
CA GLN A 169 7.58 12.45 -8.70
C GLN A 169 6.94 13.70 -8.10
N ALA A 170 7.01 13.86 -6.77
CA ALA A 170 6.53 15.03 -6.06
C ALA A 170 7.41 16.30 -6.20
N GLY A 171 8.48 16.26 -7.01
CA GLY A 171 9.35 17.42 -7.27
C GLY A 171 10.27 17.82 -6.10
N LYS A 172 10.38 16.99 -5.05
CA LYS A 172 11.15 17.31 -3.83
C LYS A 172 12.52 16.63 -3.77
N ALA A 173 12.87 15.75 -4.71
CA ALA A 173 13.97 14.80 -4.51
C ALA A 173 15.39 15.26 -4.86
N ASP A 174 15.59 16.26 -5.71
CA ASP A 174 16.96 16.65 -6.11
C ASP A 174 17.80 17.18 -4.93
N LYS A 175 17.14 17.62 -3.85
CA LYS A 175 17.76 18.03 -2.58
C LYS A 175 17.92 16.90 -1.56
N LEU A 176 17.38 15.71 -1.85
CA LEU A 176 17.36 14.57 -0.92
C LEU A 176 18.55 13.62 -1.10
N LEU A 177 19.34 13.78 -2.16
CA LEU A 177 20.54 12.99 -2.37
C LEU A 177 21.59 13.37 -1.32
N ASP A 178 22.14 12.38 -0.64
CA ASP A 178 23.28 12.57 0.25
C ASP A 178 24.58 12.84 -0.53
N ALA A 179 25.68 13.05 0.19
CA ALA A 179 27.01 13.30 -0.40
C ALA A 179 27.50 12.14 -1.30
N TYR A 180 26.92 10.95 -1.17
CA TYR A 180 27.27 9.73 -1.91
C TYR A 180 26.29 9.44 -3.07
N GLY A 181 25.33 10.33 -3.32
CA GLY A 181 24.31 10.18 -4.35
C GLY A 181 23.26 9.12 -4.03
N VAL A 182 23.04 8.85 -2.74
CA VAL A 182 22.04 7.90 -2.24
C VAL A 182 20.86 8.67 -1.68
N ILE A 183 19.64 8.20 -1.96
CA ILE A 183 18.44 8.73 -1.35
C ILE A 183 18.22 8.05 0.00
N PRO A 184 18.03 8.79 1.11
CA PRO A 184 17.82 8.20 2.42
C PRO A 184 16.50 7.42 2.44
N PRO A 185 16.40 6.34 3.23
CA PRO A 185 15.16 5.59 3.35
C PRO A 185 14.04 6.45 3.93
N ARG A 186 12.80 6.13 3.54
CA ARG A 186 11.62 6.72 4.18
C ARG A 186 11.39 6.06 5.53
N GLN A 187 10.92 6.82 6.50
CA GLN A 187 10.70 6.36 7.87
C GLN A 187 9.21 6.16 8.11
N PHE A 188 8.78 4.92 8.31
CA PHE A 188 7.38 4.59 8.59
C PHE A 188 7.23 4.09 10.02
N MET A 189 6.10 4.44 10.64
CA MET A 189 5.62 3.75 11.84
C MET A 189 4.52 2.79 11.43
N VAL A 190 4.59 1.53 11.87
CA VAL A 190 3.54 0.54 11.64
C VAL A 190 2.91 0.13 12.97
N VAL A 191 1.64 0.46 13.15
CA VAL A 191 0.83 0.07 14.32
C VAL A 191 0.01 -1.16 13.96
N ILE A 192 0.20 -2.25 14.69
CA ILE A 192 -0.41 -3.56 14.39
C ILE A 192 -1.38 -3.94 15.51
N ASN A 193 -2.63 -4.24 15.15
CA ASN A 193 -3.54 -4.91 16.07
C ASN A 193 -3.53 -6.43 15.83
N PRO A 194 -2.83 -7.22 16.64
CA PRO A 194 -2.70 -8.67 16.42
C PRO A 194 -4.05 -9.40 16.56
N ALA A 195 -4.97 -8.87 17.36
CA ALA A 195 -6.32 -9.38 17.54
C ALA A 195 -7.31 -8.86 16.47
N GLY A 196 -6.82 -8.17 15.43
CA GLY A 196 -7.62 -7.73 14.30
C GLY A 196 -8.23 -8.91 13.54
N GLY A 197 -9.53 -8.83 13.25
CA GLY A 197 -10.23 -9.80 12.40
C GLY A 197 -10.14 -11.22 12.93
N THR A 198 -9.56 -12.11 12.12
CA THR A 198 -9.34 -13.52 12.44
C THR A 198 -8.07 -13.79 13.28
N GLY A 199 -7.40 -12.74 13.77
CA GLY A 199 -6.18 -12.85 14.58
C GLY A 199 -4.89 -12.99 13.77
N ASN A 200 -4.94 -12.78 12.45
CA ASN A 200 -3.82 -12.99 11.54
C ASN A 200 -3.11 -11.69 11.12
N ALA A 201 -3.51 -10.52 11.65
CA ALA A 201 -3.02 -9.23 11.18
C ALA A 201 -1.48 -9.09 11.24
N GLN A 202 -0.86 -9.59 12.32
CA GLN A 202 0.60 -9.58 12.44
C GLN A 202 1.27 -10.49 11.40
N GLN A 203 0.74 -11.70 11.20
CA GLN A 203 1.26 -12.61 10.18
C GLN A 203 1.11 -12.03 8.78
N THR A 204 -0.04 -11.42 8.46
CA THR A 204 -0.27 -10.72 7.20
C THR A 204 0.76 -9.62 6.98
N TYR A 205 1.05 -8.82 8.01
CA TYR A 205 2.09 -7.81 7.94
C TYR A 205 3.47 -8.43 7.62
N GLU A 206 3.90 -9.42 8.41
CA GLU A 206 5.21 -10.04 8.27
C GLU A 206 5.40 -10.73 6.90
N GLN A 207 4.35 -11.36 6.37
CA GLN A 207 4.43 -12.16 5.14
C GLN A 207 4.17 -11.37 3.87
N GLN A 208 3.32 -10.33 3.91
CA GLN A 208 2.86 -9.63 2.71
C GLN A 208 3.22 -8.15 2.66
N VAL A 209 3.33 -7.47 3.80
CA VAL A 209 3.52 -6.01 3.86
C VAL A 209 4.98 -5.64 4.08
N ALA A 210 5.61 -6.19 5.12
CA ALA A 210 6.99 -5.89 5.47
C ALA A 210 7.96 -6.11 4.29
N PRO A 211 7.85 -7.20 3.50
CA PRO A 211 8.71 -7.40 2.33
C PRO A 211 8.55 -6.32 1.27
N VAL A 212 7.33 -5.81 1.04
CA VAL A 212 7.05 -4.74 0.07
C VAL A 212 7.69 -3.43 0.52
N LEU A 213 7.51 -3.06 1.80
CA LEU A 213 8.08 -1.82 2.36
C LEU A 213 9.62 -1.85 2.34
N GLU A 214 10.21 -2.97 2.74
CA GLU A 214 11.67 -3.13 2.73
C GLU A 214 12.25 -3.03 1.31
N GLN A 215 11.62 -3.71 0.34
CA GLN A 215 12.01 -3.63 -1.08
C GLN A 215 11.81 -2.24 -1.69
N ALA A 216 10.97 -1.40 -1.07
CA ALA A 216 10.71 -0.01 -1.44
C ALA A 216 11.59 1.02 -0.70
N ASN A 217 12.68 0.56 -0.08
CA ASN A 217 13.64 1.40 0.67
C ASN A 217 12.96 2.19 1.80
N VAL A 218 12.08 1.51 2.54
CA VAL A 218 11.38 2.05 3.72
C VAL A 218 11.92 1.37 4.98
N GLU A 219 12.36 2.17 5.94
CA GLU A 219 12.67 1.73 7.30
C GLU A 219 11.41 1.83 8.14
N VAL A 220 11.17 0.80 8.96
CA VAL A 220 9.92 0.65 9.70
C VAL A 220 10.18 0.49 11.18
N GLU A 221 9.52 1.31 11.99
CA GLU A 221 9.34 1.10 13.42
C GLU A 221 7.99 0.44 13.67
N THR A 222 7.98 -0.78 14.19
CA THR A 222 6.74 -1.52 14.47
C THR A 222 6.29 -1.33 15.92
N THR A 223 4.97 -1.20 16.12
CA THR A 223 4.34 -1.14 17.44
C THR A 223 3.13 -2.04 17.48
N ILE A 224 3.13 -3.02 18.38
CA ILE A 224 2.02 -3.97 18.56
C ILE A 224 1.10 -3.44 19.66
N THR A 225 -0.19 -3.25 19.34
CA THR A 225 -1.17 -2.81 20.33
C THR A 225 -1.49 -3.94 21.31
N GLN A 226 -1.73 -3.57 22.57
CA GLN A 226 -1.90 -4.54 23.67
C GLN A 226 -3.36 -4.69 24.11
N ASN A 227 -4.15 -3.63 23.98
CA ASN A 227 -5.53 -3.53 24.46
C ASN A 227 -6.30 -2.46 23.67
N ALA A 228 -7.62 -2.48 23.83
CA ALA A 228 -8.49 -1.44 23.28
C ALA A 228 -8.06 -0.06 23.78
N GLY A 229 -7.99 0.92 22.87
CA GLY A 229 -7.54 2.28 23.17
C GLY A 229 -6.03 2.52 23.07
N HIS A 230 -5.19 1.48 23.07
CA HIS A 230 -3.73 1.68 23.00
C HIS A 230 -3.29 2.37 21.69
N ALA A 231 -3.91 2.04 20.55
CA ALA A 231 -3.64 2.78 19.31
C ALA A 231 -3.95 4.27 19.42
N THR A 232 -5.00 4.64 20.15
CA THR A 232 -5.35 6.03 20.43
C THR A 232 -4.29 6.71 21.30
N GLU A 233 -3.75 6.02 22.30
CA GLU A 233 -2.64 6.54 23.11
C GLU A 233 -1.39 6.78 22.26
N ILE A 234 -1.03 5.81 21.41
CA ILE A 234 0.11 5.92 20.48
C ILE A 234 -0.06 7.13 19.55
N MET A 235 -1.21 7.29 18.91
CA MET A 235 -1.44 8.37 17.94
C MET A 235 -1.46 9.76 18.61
N LYS A 236 -1.83 9.87 19.89
CA LYS A 236 -1.75 11.12 20.65
C LYS A 236 -0.33 11.57 20.96
N GLU A 237 0.61 10.63 21.01
CA GLU A 237 2.00 10.90 21.38
C GLU A 237 2.98 10.81 20.21
N VAL A 238 2.51 10.34 19.04
CA VAL A 238 3.37 10.14 17.88
C VAL A 238 4.06 11.45 17.44
N PRO A 239 5.38 11.43 17.17
CA PRO A 239 6.09 12.60 16.68
C PRO A 239 5.82 12.83 15.18
N LEU A 240 5.08 13.89 14.86
CA LEU A 240 4.61 14.22 13.49
C LEU A 240 5.73 14.53 12.48
N ASN A 241 6.96 14.84 12.95
CA ASN A 241 8.09 15.16 12.07
C ASN A 241 9.07 13.98 11.88
N LYS A 242 8.81 12.83 12.52
CA LYS A 242 9.72 11.67 12.47
C LYS A 242 9.40 10.73 11.31
N TYR A 243 8.12 10.58 10.98
CA TYR A 243 7.65 9.56 10.05
C TYR A 243 7.05 10.19 8.79
N ASP A 244 7.46 9.68 7.62
CA ASP A 244 6.86 10.01 6.34
C ASP A 244 5.42 9.47 6.23
N CYS A 245 5.12 8.36 6.91
CA CYS A 245 3.79 7.76 6.97
C CYS A 245 3.59 6.94 8.26
N ILE A 246 2.36 6.95 8.78
CA ILE A 246 1.93 6.05 9.84
C ILE A 246 0.95 5.03 9.24
N VAL A 247 1.24 3.75 9.37
CA VAL A 247 0.47 2.66 8.77
C VAL A 247 -0.22 1.85 9.86
N ALA A 248 -1.54 1.71 9.76
CA ALA A 248 -2.33 0.83 10.60
C ALA A 248 -2.54 -0.53 9.93
N VAL A 249 -2.25 -1.62 10.64
CA VAL A 249 -2.54 -3.00 10.20
C VAL A 249 -3.63 -3.58 11.09
N GLY A 250 -4.86 -3.62 10.58
CA GLY A 250 -6.04 -3.98 11.35
C GLY A 250 -7.33 -3.57 10.64
N GLY A 251 -8.37 -3.27 11.41
CA GLY A 251 -9.60 -2.70 10.88
C GLY A 251 -9.62 -1.18 10.93
N ASP A 252 -10.68 -0.56 10.41
CA ASP A 252 -10.82 0.89 10.31
C ASP A 252 -10.59 1.60 11.65
N GLY A 253 -11.12 1.04 12.76
CA GLY A 253 -10.99 1.61 14.10
C GLY A 253 -9.56 1.64 14.67
N LEU A 254 -8.56 1.08 13.97
CA LEU A 254 -7.16 1.22 14.34
C LEU A 254 -6.57 2.57 13.92
N LEU A 255 -7.06 3.13 12.79
CA LEU A 255 -6.80 4.51 12.46
C LEU A 255 -7.56 5.38 13.45
N SER A 256 -6.83 5.92 14.40
CA SER A 256 -7.43 6.65 15.50
C SER A 256 -7.71 8.10 15.09
N GLU A 257 -8.97 8.50 15.17
CA GLU A 257 -9.43 9.89 15.14
C GLU A 257 -8.78 10.78 16.21
N SER A 258 -8.07 10.17 17.16
CA SER A 258 -7.38 10.89 18.23
C SER A 258 -6.32 11.88 17.74
N LEU A 259 -5.84 11.77 16.49
CA LEU A 259 -5.05 12.83 15.86
C LEU A 259 -5.77 14.19 15.91
N MET A 260 -7.10 14.19 15.76
CA MET A 260 -7.93 15.40 15.81
C MET A 260 -8.14 15.92 17.25
N THR A 261 -7.80 15.13 18.25
CA THR A 261 -7.91 15.52 19.67
C THR A 261 -6.62 16.11 20.23
N ARG A 262 -5.55 16.16 19.43
CA ARG A 262 -4.26 16.70 19.84
C ARG A 262 -4.28 18.23 19.88
N LYS A 263 -3.34 18.83 20.62
CA LYS A 263 -3.17 20.29 20.64
C LYS A 263 -2.67 20.84 19.30
N ASP A 264 -1.85 20.06 18.62
CA ASP A 264 -1.25 20.32 17.30
C ASP A 264 -2.02 19.61 16.18
N TRP A 265 -3.34 19.43 16.34
CA TRP A 265 -4.16 18.64 15.41
C TRP A 265 -4.11 19.15 13.97
N GLN A 266 -3.89 20.45 13.76
CA GLN A 266 -3.75 21.04 12.42
C GLN A 266 -2.54 20.48 11.65
N GLN A 267 -1.43 20.28 12.36
CA GLN A 267 -0.26 19.62 11.80
C GLN A 267 -0.50 18.11 11.72
N ALA A 268 -1.15 17.55 12.74
CA ALA A 268 -1.46 16.12 12.82
C ALA A 268 -2.36 15.64 11.67
N SER A 269 -3.29 16.47 11.20
CA SER A 269 -4.16 16.18 10.05
C SER A 269 -3.41 16.10 8.71
N LEU A 270 -2.20 16.65 8.64
CA LEU A 270 -1.36 16.59 7.44
C LEU A 270 -0.46 15.35 7.41
N GLN A 271 -0.35 14.61 8.51
CA GLN A 271 0.44 13.39 8.59
C GLN A 271 -0.15 12.33 7.65
N PRO A 272 0.60 11.82 6.66
CA PRO A 272 0.09 10.75 5.80
C PRO A 272 -0.20 9.48 6.59
N LEU A 273 -1.38 8.91 6.38
CA LEU A 273 -1.83 7.68 7.00
C LEU A 273 -2.00 6.57 5.94
N GLY A 274 -1.61 5.36 6.29
CA GLY A 274 -1.82 4.15 5.50
C GLY A 274 -2.68 3.15 6.27
N ILE A 275 -3.48 2.35 5.55
CA ILE A 275 -4.26 1.26 6.14
C ILE A 275 -4.04 -0.03 5.36
N ILE A 276 -3.60 -1.06 6.07
CA ILE A 276 -3.53 -2.43 5.59
C ILE A 276 -4.74 -3.18 6.16
N PRO A 277 -5.53 -3.88 5.33
CA PRO A 277 -6.63 -4.68 5.81
C PRO A 277 -6.12 -5.84 6.66
N GLY A 278 -6.57 -5.87 7.91
CA GLY A 278 -6.28 -6.94 8.87
C GLY A 278 -7.39 -7.12 9.91
N GLY A 279 -8.51 -6.39 9.76
CA GLY A 279 -9.68 -6.45 10.62
C GLY A 279 -10.87 -7.16 9.97
N SER A 280 -12.02 -7.12 10.64
CA SER A 280 -13.31 -7.53 10.05
C SER A 280 -14.09 -6.38 9.41
N GLY A 281 -13.76 -5.14 9.77
CA GLY A 281 -14.27 -3.92 9.13
C GLY A 281 -13.09 -3.20 8.51
N ASN A 282 -13.01 -3.20 7.18
CA ASN A 282 -11.92 -2.61 6.40
C ASN A 282 -12.48 -1.69 5.30
N GLY A 283 -13.59 -1.01 5.59
CA GLY A 283 -14.34 -0.22 4.61
C GLY A 283 -13.50 0.90 4.01
N LEU A 284 -12.62 1.54 4.78
CA LEU A 284 -11.73 2.57 4.25
C LEU A 284 -10.69 1.96 3.31
N SER A 285 -10.02 0.87 3.71
CA SER A 285 -9.03 0.20 2.87
C SER A 285 -9.63 -0.29 1.55
N ALA A 286 -10.82 -0.91 1.60
CA ALA A 286 -11.55 -1.35 0.42
C ALA A 286 -11.91 -0.18 -0.51
N SER A 287 -12.36 0.94 0.06
CA SER A 287 -12.72 2.14 -0.72
C SER A 287 -11.50 2.74 -1.43
N LEU A 288 -10.37 2.86 -0.72
CA LEU A 288 -9.12 3.41 -1.27
C LEU A 288 -8.56 2.53 -2.38
N LEU A 289 -8.51 1.20 -2.17
CA LEU A 289 -8.03 0.26 -3.19
C LEU A 289 -8.93 0.23 -4.42
N SER A 290 -10.25 0.22 -4.23
CA SER A 290 -11.20 0.29 -5.34
C SER A 290 -11.00 1.55 -6.20
N ARG A 291 -10.82 2.71 -5.56
CA ARG A 291 -10.51 3.98 -6.26
C ARG A 291 -9.18 3.94 -7.01
N ALA A 292 -8.19 3.20 -6.49
CA ALA A 292 -6.91 3.00 -7.13
C ALA A 292 -6.93 1.94 -8.26
N GLY A 293 -8.07 1.25 -8.48
CA GLY A 293 -8.15 0.12 -9.42
C GLY A 293 -7.40 -1.12 -8.93
N GLU A 294 -7.11 -1.18 -7.64
CA GLU A 294 -6.35 -2.24 -6.98
C GLU A 294 -7.30 -3.21 -6.28
N ARG A 295 -6.98 -4.51 -6.34
CA ARG A 295 -7.77 -5.52 -5.64
C ARG A 295 -7.63 -5.37 -4.12
N PHE A 296 -8.68 -5.73 -3.39
CA PHE A 296 -8.71 -5.69 -1.93
C PHE A 296 -7.83 -6.80 -1.30
N GLU A 297 -6.51 -6.58 -1.32
CA GLU A 297 -5.49 -7.49 -0.79
C GLU A 297 -4.42 -6.69 -0.01
N ALA A 298 -3.80 -7.30 1.01
CA ALA A 298 -2.81 -6.61 1.84
C ALA A 298 -1.55 -6.20 1.07
N ILE A 299 -1.10 -7.03 0.10
CA ILE A 299 0.03 -6.71 -0.77
C ILE A 299 -0.26 -5.49 -1.68
N ASN A 300 -1.49 -5.35 -2.18
CA ASN A 300 -1.91 -4.21 -2.99
C ASN A 300 -1.98 -2.93 -2.15
N ALA A 301 -2.44 -3.01 -0.91
CA ALA A 301 -2.38 -1.90 0.05
C ALA A 301 -0.93 -1.50 0.34
N ALA A 302 -0.06 -2.47 0.62
CA ALA A 302 1.36 -2.23 0.86
C ALA A 302 2.05 -1.57 -0.34
N TYR A 303 1.76 -2.04 -1.56
CA TYR A 303 2.22 -1.42 -2.79
C TYR A 303 1.78 0.03 -2.90
N SER A 304 0.49 0.31 -2.70
CA SER A 304 -0.07 1.67 -2.83
C SER A 304 0.59 2.64 -1.84
N ILE A 305 0.76 2.20 -0.59
CA ILE A 305 1.46 2.96 0.46
C ILE A 305 2.94 3.15 0.09
N ALA A 306 3.61 2.09 -0.38
CA ALA A 306 5.01 2.15 -0.80
C ALA A 306 5.22 3.12 -1.97
N LYS A 307 4.29 3.19 -2.93
CA LYS A 307 4.33 4.16 -4.03
C LYS A 307 3.93 5.58 -3.63
N GLY A 308 3.52 5.80 -2.37
CA GLY A 308 3.42 7.12 -1.76
C GLY A 308 2.44 8.08 -2.44
N GLN A 309 1.43 7.55 -3.14
CA GLN A 309 0.36 8.37 -3.71
C GLN A 309 -0.63 8.72 -2.60
N THR A 310 -0.57 9.95 -2.12
CA THR A 310 -1.46 10.44 -1.08
C THR A 310 -2.76 10.95 -1.67
N GLN A 311 -3.88 10.64 -1.03
CA GLN A 311 -5.17 11.22 -1.33
C GLN A 311 -5.67 11.97 -0.09
N GLU A 312 -6.29 13.13 -0.32
CA GLU A 312 -7.05 13.81 0.72
C GLU A 312 -8.31 13.00 1.06
N LEU A 313 -8.67 13.05 2.34
CA LEU A 313 -9.84 12.38 2.89
C LEU A 313 -10.64 13.38 3.72
N ASP A 314 -11.95 13.39 3.49
CA ASP A 314 -12.85 14.23 4.27
C ASP A 314 -13.00 13.68 5.70
N LEU A 315 -13.16 14.60 6.65
CA LEU A 315 -13.45 14.28 8.04
C LEU A 315 -14.79 14.90 8.43
N PHE A 316 -15.61 14.14 9.15
CA PHE A 316 -16.80 14.68 9.79
C PHE A 316 -16.57 14.87 11.30
N THR A 317 -17.33 15.79 11.87
CA THR A 317 -17.42 15.96 13.33
C THR A 317 -18.87 15.82 13.74
N ALA A 318 -19.14 14.91 14.67
CA ALA A 318 -20.44 14.71 15.29
C ALA A 318 -20.39 15.20 16.75
N THR A 319 -21.45 15.86 17.21
CA THR A 319 -21.58 16.28 18.61
C THR A 319 -22.82 15.62 19.21
N ASN A 320 -22.68 15.08 20.43
CA ASN A 320 -23.81 14.55 21.16
C ASN A 320 -24.54 15.66 21.95
N GLY A 321 -25.65 15.31 22.61
CA GLY A 321 -26.44 16.26 23.42
C GLY A 321 -25.70 16.85 24.63
N GLU A 322 -24.52 16.34 24.97
CA GLU A 322 -23.63 16.86 26.02
C GLU A 322 -22.51 17.75 25.44
N ASN A 323 -22.58 18.11 24.15
CA ASN A 323 -21.55 18.83 23.40
C ASN A 323 -20.19 18.09 23.34
N LYS A 324 -20.18 16.78 23.53
CA LYS A 324 -18.98 15.97 23.32
C LYS A 324 -18.81 15.75 21.82
N ALA A 325 -17.69 16.25 21.30
CA ALA A 325 -17.30 16.04 19.90
C ALA A 325 -16.70 14.64 19.69
N MET A 326 -17.05 14.07 18.56
CA MET A 326 -16.50 12.85 17.97
C MET A 326 -16.14 13.17 16.53
N HIS A 327 -15.07 12.58 16.02
CA HIS A 327 -14.68 12.78 14.64
C HIS A 327 -14.97 11.50 13.85
N GLY A 328 -14.62 11.45 12.58
CA GLY A 328 -14.69 10.22 11.80
C GLY A 328 -14.41 10.49 10.34
N PHE A 329 -14.07 9.41 9.63
CA PHE A 329 -13.63 9.47 8.23
C PHE A 329 -14.39 8.52 7.30
N LEU A 330 -15.28 7.68 7.84
CA LEU A 330 -16.00 6.67 7.08
C LEU A 330 -17.51 6.80 7.20
N SER A 331 -18.08 6.49 8.35
CA SER A 331 -19.53 6.50 8.56
C SER A 331 -19.93 6.93 9.97
N LEU A 332 -21.10 7.57 10.06
CA LEU A 332 -21.83 7.76 11.30
C LEU A 332 -23.16 7.02 11.16
N GLU A 333 -23.41 6.07 12.05
CA GLU A 333 -24.50 5.12 11.91
C GLU A 333 -25.49 5.20 13.07
N TRP A 334 -26.77 4.98 12.76
CA TRP A 334 -27.86 4.98 13.73
C TRP A 334 -28.86 3.85 13.42
N ALA A 335 -29.62 3.46 14.43
CA ALA A 335 -30.68 2.45 14.35
C ALA A 335 -30.17 1.07 13.93
N PHE A 336 -30.71 0.51 12.85
CA PHE A 336 -30.51 -0.89 12.47
C PHE A 336 -29.03 -1.26 12.30
N ILE A 337 -28.27 -0.47 11.54
CA ILE A 337 -26.86 -0.77 11.23
C ILE A 337 -26.01 -0.67 12.50
N ALA A 338 -26.18 0.39 13.29
CA ALA A 338 -25.46 0.56 14.55
C ALA A 338 -25.76 -0.57 15.57
N ASP A 339 -27.03 -0.96 15.71
CA ASP A 339 -27.45 -2.04 16.60
C ASP A 339 -26.91 -3.40 16.11
N MET A 340 -26.93 -3.64 14.80
CA MET A 340 -26.31 -4.80 14.16
C MET A 340 -24.81 -4.86 14.46
N ASP A 341 -24.10 -3.75 14.28
CA ASP A 341 -22.65 -3.64 14.50
C ASP A 341 -22.29 -3.98 15.94
N ILE A 342 -22.92 -3.31 16.90
CA ILE A 342 -22.72 -3.55 18.34
C ILE A 342 -23.01 -5.02 18.69
N LYS A 343 -24.14 -5.56 18.21
CA LYS A 343 -24.54 -6.94 18.50
C LYS A 343 -23.69 -7.97 17.80
N SER A 344 -23.06 -7.63 16.67
CA SER A 344 -22.21 -8.55 15.92
C SER A 344 -20.86 -8.81 16.60
N GLU A 345 -20.44 -7.96 17.54
CA GLU A 345 -19.18 -8.12 18.28
C GLU A 345 -19.09 -9.45 19.05
N ARG A 346 -20.22 -10.01 19.51
CA ARG A 346 -20.25 -11.35 20.14
C ARG A 346 -19.94 -12.50 19.16
N TYR A 347 -19.94 -12.21 17.86
CA TYR A 347 -19.69 -13.15 16.77
C TYR A 347 -18.37 -12.83 16.04
N ARG A 348 -17.46 -12.06 16.66
CA ARG A 348 -16.20 -11.62 16.04
C ARG A 348 -15.34 -12.77 15.50
N PHE A 349 -15.46 -13.96 16.07
CA PHE A 349 -14.78 -15.18 15.61
C PHE A 349 -15.23 -15.65 14.21
N PHE A 350 -16.39 -15.19 13.71
CA PHE A 350 -16.85 -15.44 12.34
C PHE A 350 -16.28 -14.45 11.30
N GLY A 351 -15.44 -13.50 11.72
CA GLY A 351 -14.95 -12.45 10.82
C GLY A 351 -16.11 -11.66 10.19
N ASP A 352 -16.03 -11.38 8.89
CA ASP A 352 -16.98 -10.53 8.17
C ASP A 352 -18.40 -11.13 8.13
N LEU A 353 -18.54 -12.46 8.22
CA LEU A 353 -19.83 -13.14 8.24
C LEU A 353 -20.69 -12.74 9.45
N ARG A 354 -20.07 -12.18 10.50
CA ARG A 354 -20.77 -11.67 11.70
C ARG A 354 -21.85 -10.65 11.36
N PHE A 355 -21.62 -9.80 10.35
CA PHE A 355 -22.57 -8.75 9.97
C PHE A 355 -23.82 -9.35 9.32
N PHE A 356 -23.63 -10.35 8.46
CA PHE A 356 -24.72 -11.10 7.85
C PHE A 356 -25.55 -11.85 8.90
N ILE A 357 -24.89 -12.59 9.80
CA ILE A 357 -25.57 -13.34 10.88
C ILE A 357 -26.37 -12.39 11.78
N SER A 358 -25.74 -11.29 12.22
CA SER A 358 -26.39 -10.29 13.10
C SER A 358 -27.59 -9.65 12.41
N SER A 359 -27.45 -9.26 11.13
CA SER A 359 -28.55 -8.73 10.31
C SER A 359 -29.72 -9.69 10.20
N ALA A 360 -29.45 -10.96 9.86
CA ALA A 360 -30.48 -11.97 9.70
C ALA A 360 -31.25 -12.21 11.01
N LEU A 361 -30.53 -12.36 12.12
CA LEU A 361 -31.16 -12.53 13.44
C LEU A 361 -32.05 -11.33 13.80
N GLN A 362 -31.60 -10.11 13.52
CA GLN A 362 -32.37 -8.90 13.80
C GLN A 362 -33.62 -8.81 12.93
N ILE A 363 -33.54 -9.14 11.64
CA ILE A 363 -34.67 -9.12 10.69
C ILE A 363 -35.71 -10.19 11.05
N PHE A 364 -35.28 -11.41 11.39
CA PHE A 364 -36.19 -12.54 11.64
C PHE A 364 -36.69 -12.65 13.08
N GLY A 365 -36.69 -11.53 13.83
CA GLY A 365 -37.44 -11.40 15.08
C GLY A 365 -36.62 -11.49 16.37
N PHE A 366 -35.30 -11.54 16.31
CA PHE A 366 -34.44 -11.53 17.50
C PHE A 366 -33.85 -10.15 17.83
N GLY A 367 -34.31 -9.10 17.16
CA GLY A 367 -33.87 -7.73 17.40
C GLY A 367 -34.95 -6.70 17.15
N ARG A 368 -34.61 -5.44 17.48
CA ARG A 368 -35.48 -4.29 17.27
C ARG A 368 -35.37 -3.86 15.80
N THR A 369 -36.49 -3.57 15.17
CA THR A 369 -36.55 -3.10 13.77
C THR A 369 -37.18 -1.72 13.65
N ASP A 370 -37.85 -1.23 14.70
CA ASP A 370 -38.49 0.08 14.78
C ASP A 370 -37.65 1.05 15.64
N PHE A 371 -37.15 2.13 15.04
CA PHE A 371 -36.37 3.13 15.76
C PHE A 371 -36.99 4.51 15.55
N PRO A 372 -37.67 5.10 16.57
CA PRO A 372 -38.23 6.44 16.44
C PRO A 372 -37.10 7.48 16.48
N GLY A 373 -37.11 8.42 15.53
CA GLY A 373 -36.14 9.49 15.44
C GLY A 373 -36.56 10.58 14.46
N GLN A 374 -35.93 11.75 14.55
CA GLN A 374 -36.09 12.84 13.59
C GLN A 374 -34.73 13.17 12.98
N LEU A 375 -34.62 13.04 11.65
CA LEU A 375 -33.45 13.47 10.90
C LEU A 375 -33.74 14.83 10.25
N ARG A 376 -32.81 15.77 10.42
CA ARG A 376 -32.77 17.03 9.68
C ARG A 376 -31.41 17.12 9.01
N TYR A 377 -31.37 17.53 7.76
CA TYR A 377 -30.14 17.64 6.98
C TYR A 377 -30.19 18.88 6.11
N LEU A 378 -29.01 19.40 5.77
CA LEU A 378 -28.83 20.46 4.79
C LEU A 378 -28.41 19.80 3.47
N VAL A 379 -29.10 20.15 2.38
CA VAL A 379 -28.78 19.64 1.04
C VAL A 379 -27.70 20.53 0.43
N SER A 380 -26.57 19.93 0.06
CA SER A 380 -25.58 20.58 -0.82
C SER A 380 -26.13 20.63 -2.24
N LYS A 381 -25.98 21.76 -2.93
CA LYS A 381 -26.37 21.87 -4.34
C LYS A 381 -25.16 21.63 -5.24
N ASP A 382 -25.35 21.01 -6.39
CA ASP A 382 -24.27 20.64 -7.31
C ASP A 382 -23.48 21.85 -7.86
N ASP A 383 -24.05 23.06 -7.79
CA ASP A 383 -23.45 24.32 -8.21
C ASP A 383 -22.75 25.09 -7.07
N GLU A 384 -22.80 24.58 -5.84
CA GLU A 384 -22.07 25.20 -4.72
C GLU A 384 -20.56 24.97 -4.87
N PRO A 385 -19.75 26.03 -4.75
CA PRO A 385 -18.30 25.85 -4.77
C PRO A 385 -17.90 24.96 -3.61
N LEU A 386 -17.04 23.98 -3.89
CA LEU A 386 -16.44 23.16 -2.83
C LEU A 386 -15.78 24.08 -1.80
N PRO A 387 -15.93 23.79 -0.50
CA PRO A 387 -15.27 24.57 0.52
C PRO A 387 -13.75 24.56 0.26
N GLU A 388 -13.08 25.68 0.59
CA GLU A 388 -11.63 25.72 0.55
C GLU A 388 -11.07 24.58 1.38
N LYS A 389 -10.07 23.88 0.83
CA LYS A 389 -9.44 22.80 1.55
C LYS A 389 -8.82 23.38 2.81
N TYR A 390 -8.91 22.63 3.90
CA TYR A 390 -8.43 23.07 5.21
C TYR A 390 -7.01 23.65 5.16
N HIS A 391 -6.08 23.01 4.47
CA HIS A 391 -4.69 23.47 4.35
C HIS A 391 -4.51 24.76 3.54
N ASP A 392 -5.43 25.08 2.64
CA ASP A 392 -5.43 26.32 1.87
C ASP A 392 -5.89 27.51 2.74
N THR A 393 -6.74 27.25 3.74
CA THR A 393 -7.26 28.27 4.65
C THR A 393 -6.17 28.84 5.58
N PHE A 394 -5.20 28.03 6.01
CA PHE A 394 -4.13 28.47 6.95
C PHE A 394 -2.87 28.96 6.24
N SER A 395 -2.59 28.50 5.03
CA SER A 395 -1.44 28.97 4.25
C SER A 395 -1.60 30.43 3.78
N ARG A 396 -2.83 30.96 3.74
CA ARG A 396 -3.09 32.38 3.45
C ARG A 396 -2.97 33.31 4.67
N SER A 397 -2.98 32.78 5.90
CA SER A 397 -2.86 33.61 7.11
C SER A 397 -1.41 33.99 7.46
N GLU A 398 -0.42 33.41 6.78
CA GLU A 398 1.01 33.69 6.99
C GLU A 398 1.68 34.46 5.83
N ALA A 399 0.90 34.99 4.87
CA ALA A 399 1.41 35.73 3.71
C ALA A 399 1.21 37.25 3.81
#